data_AF-A0A1Q7GU09-F1
#
_entry.id   AF-A0A1Q7GU09-F1
#
_cell.length_a   1.000
_cell.length_b   1.000
_cell.length_c   1.000
_cell.angle_alpha   90.00
_cell.angle_beta   90.00
_cell.angle_gamma   90.00
#
_symmetry.space_group_name_H-M   'P 1'
#
loop_
_entity.id
_entity.type
_entity.pdbx_description
1 polymer ?
#
loop_
_entity_poly.entity_id
_entity_poly.type
_entity_poly.pdbx_seq_one_letter_code
_entity_poly.pdbx_strand_id
1 'polypeptide(L)'
;MFFVLLLTAALQQPPVPQPFPRPGTAQPAQPTRPPPMPPSSVPPAPPKPGGAPTEAMLGVPIYPAAQFITSYDAGRGQRYYIFGSTASFVDLVTYYRTALKQKGELVFDVPATHEFDVGKFREETMAFPPGVTIKDYQSDVSQGYPNPKPGGQPARFPTLIQIVPVTERP
;
A
#
# COMPACT_ATOMS: atom_id res chain seq x y z
N MET A 1 6.92 -10.58 66.64
CA MET A 1 8.07 -9.89 66.00
C MET A 1 7.78 -9.89 64.51
N PHE A 2 7.03 -8.92 63.96
CA PHE A 2 7.49 -7.65 63.33
C PHE A 2 8.66 -7.89 62.35
N PHE A 3 8.74 -7.43 61.08
CA PHE A 3 7.96 -6.53 60.20
C PHE A 3 8.54 -6.78 58.76
N VAL A 4 7.72 -6.96 57.71
CA VAL A 4 7.42 -6.01 56.62
C VAL A 4 8.31 -6.02 55.37
N LEU A 5 7.59 -6.23 54.25
CA LEU A 5 7.90 -6.10 52.83
C LEU A 5 7.96 -4.61 52.42
N LEU A 6 8.90 -4.19 51.57
CA LEU A 6 8.83 -2.87 50.92
C LEU A 6 9.12 -2.93 49.41
N LEU A 7 8.05 -2.69 48.65
CA LEU A 7 8.00 -2.28 47.24
C LEU A 7 8.68 -0.91 47.05
N THR A 8 9.42 -0.75 45.95
CA THR A 8 9.83 0.57 45.43
C THR A 8 8.90 1.01 44.30
N ALA A 9 8.12 2.05 44.58
CA ALA A 9 7.15 2.68 43.69
C ALA A 9 7.76 3.81 42.84
N ALA A 10 7.17 4.01 41.65
CA ALA A 10 7.54 5.01 40.65
C ALA A 10 7.29 6.46 41.10
N LEU A 11 8.17 7.39 40.69
CA LEU A 11 8.06 8.83 40.91
C LEU A 11 7.03 9.45 39.93
N GLN A 12 5.91 9.95 40.47
CA GLN A 12 4.97 10.84 39.78
C GLN A 12 5.31 12.31 40.07
N GLN A 13 5.30 13.17 39.05
CA GLN A 13 5.53 14.62 39.20
C GLN A 13 4.28 15.31 39.80
N PRO A 14 4.46 16.37 40.61
CA PRO A 14 3.36 17.03 41.32
C PRO A 14 2.52 17.96 40.42
N PRO A 15 1.20 18.11 40.68
CA PRO A 15 0.33 19.02 39.94
C PRO A 15 0.54 20.49 40.35
N VAL A 16 0.51 21.39 39.36
CA VAL A 16 0.57 22.85 39.57
C VAL A 16 -0.82 23.43 39.89
N PRO A 17 -0.93 24.41 40.81
CA PRO A 17 -2.19 24.94 41.30
C PRO A 17 -2.87 25.93 40.34
N GLN A 18 -4.21 25.86 40.26
CA GLN A 18 -5.06 26.81 39.51
C GLN A 18 -5.39 28.07 40.34
N PRO A 19 -5.38 29.29 39.74
CA PRO A 19 -5.83 30.50 40.43
C PRO A 19 -7.37 30.65 40.46
N PHE A 20 -7.86 31.28 41.53
CA PHE A 20 -9.29 31.53 41.81
C PHE A 20 -9.97 32.53 40.84
N PRO A 21 -11.30 32.48 40.66
CA PRO A 21 -12.05 33.42 39.81
C PRO A 21 -12.27 34.78 40.51
N ARG A 22 -12.14 35.88 39.76
CA ARG A 22 -12.56 37.23 40.20
C ARG A 22 -13.90 37.63 39.56
N PRO A 23 -14.87 38.16 40.32
CA PRO A 23 -16.12 38.67 39.76
C PRO A 23 -15.94 40.04 39.10
N GLY A 24 -16.43 40.16 37.86
CA GLY A 24 -16.99 41.40 37.29
C GLY A 24 -16.01 42.50 36.86
N THR A 25 -15.64 42.49 35.58
CA THR A 25 -15.43 43.71 34.78
C THR A 25 -15.80 43.44 33.32
N ALA A 26 -16.54 44.37 32.72
CA ALA A 26 -17.13 44.28 31.39
C ALA A 26 -16.08 44.11 30.27
N GLN A 27 -16.38 43.25 29.31
CA GLN A 27 -15.53 42.94 28.17
C GLN A 27 -15.80 43.89 27.01
N PRO A 28 -14.78 44.60 26.47
CA PRO A 28 -14.89 45.31 25.20
C PRO A 28 -15.10 44.32 24.04
N ALA A 29 -15.98 44.65 23.10
CA ALA A 29 -16.28 43.82 21.93
C ALA A 29 -15.02 43.60 21.07
N GLN A 30 -14.64 42.34 20.88
CA GLN A 30 -13.61 41.94 19.92
C GLN A 30 -14.17 41.97 18.49
N PRO A 31 -13.41 42.44 17.49
CA PRO A 31 -13.78 42.30 16.09
C PRO A 31 -13.83 40.83 15.70
N THR A 32 -14.93 40.40 15.09
CA THR A 32 -15.14 39.05 14.55
C THR A 32 -14.02 38.66 13.58
N ARG A 33 -13.25 37.63 13.93
CA ARG A 33 -12.29 36.98 13.03
C ARG A 33 -13.08 36.19 11.96
N PRO A 34 -12.74 36.29 10.65
CA PRO A 34 -13.43 35.52 9.62
C PRO A 34 -13.26 34.01 9.84
N PRO A 35 -14.23 33.19 9.40
CA PRO A 35 -14.15 31.74 9.55
C PRO A 35 -12.97 31.17 8.75
N PRO A 36 -12.37 30.05 9.20
CA PRO A 36 -11.34 29.36 8.43
C PRO A 36 -11.93 28.90 7.09
N MET A 37 -11.26 29.29 6.00
CA MET A 37 -11.57 28.76 4.67
C MET A 37 -11.34 27.23 4.66
N PRO A 38 -12.21 26.45 3.98
CA PRO A 38 -11.97 25.04 3.77
C PRO A 38 -10.64 24.83 3.02
N PRO A 39 -9.92 23.72 3.26
CA PRO A 39 -8.68 23.45 2.54
C PRO A 39 -8.97 23.34 1.05
N SER A 40 -8.40 24.27 0.27
CA SER A 40 -8.38 24.18 -1.18
C SER A 40 -7.72 22.86 -1.57
N SER A 41 -8.45 22.00 -2.28
CA SER A 41 -7.90 20.79 -2.88
C SER A 41 -6.80 21.20 -3.86
N VAL A 42 -5.55 21.03 -3.47
CA VAL A 42 -4.39 21.21 -4.36
C VAL A 42 -4.52 20.15 -5.46
N PRO A 43 -4.50 20.54 -6.76
CA PRO A 43 -4.48 19.58 -7.85
C PRO A 43 -3.31 18.60 -7.66
N PRO A 44 -3.50 17.29 -7.92
CA PRO A 44 -2.41 16.34 -7.80
C PRO A 44 -1.25 16.78 -8.69
N ALA A 45 -0.05 16.87 -8.09
CA ALA A 45 1.17 17.22 -8.80
C ALA A 45 1.39 16.23 -9.96
N PRO A 46 1.91 16.68 -11.11
CA PRO A 46 2.23 15.79 -12.21
C PRO A 46 3.17 14.67 -11.73
N PRO A 47 2.98 13.42 -12.19
CA PRO A 47 3.79 12.29 -11.73
C PRO A 47 5.25 12.55 -12.07
N LYS A 48 6.11 12.48 -11.06
CA LYS A 48 7.56 12.56 -11.25
C LYS A 48 8.02 11.35 -12.09
N PRO A 49 8.94 11.53 -13.06
CA PRO A 49 9.62 10.41 -13.70
C PRO A 49 10.25 9.52 -12.63
N GLY A 50 9.84 8.25 -12.55
CA GLY A 50 10.26 7.32 -11.50
C GLY A 50 9.27 7.12 -10.34
N GLY A 51 8.06 7.68 -10.40
CA GLY A 51 6.97 7.39 -9.46
C GLY A 51 6.35 6.00 -9.66
N ALA A 52 5.60 5.52 -8.66
CA ALA A 52 4.81 4.31 -8.77
C ALA A 52 3.79 4.43 -9.93
N PRO A 53 3.55 3.35 -10.70
CA PRO A 53 2.58 3.37 -11.80
C PRO A 53 1.16 3.60 -11.28
N THR A 54 0.31 4.24 -12.08
CA THR A 54 -1.12 4.41 -11.78
C THR A 54 -1.96 3.35 -12.49
N GLU A 55 -3.17 3.09 -12.00
CA GLU A 55 -4.11 2.16 -12.64
C GLU A 55 -4.41 2.57 -14.09
N ALA A 56 -4.54 3.88 -14.36
CA ALA A 56 -4.73 4.40 -15.71
C ALA A 56 -3.55 4.09 -16.65
N MET A 57 -2.32 4.03 -16.13
CA MET A 57 -1.14 3.63 -16.91
C MET A 57 -1.10 2.12 -17.17
N LEU A 58 -1.58 1.30 -16.24
CA LEU A 58 -1.51 -0.16 -16.34
C LEU A 58 -2.70 -0.77 -17.10
N GLY A 59 -3.86 -0.11 -17.11
CA GLY A 59 -5.09 -0.63 -17.71
C GLY A 59 -5.74 -1.76 -16.89
N VAL A 60 -5.25 -2.00 -15.67
CA VAL A 60 -5.83 -2.94 -14.70
C VAL A 60 -5.82 -2.31 -13.31
N PRO A 61 -6.74 -2.73 -12.42
CA PRO A 61 -6.76 -2.26 -11.04
C PRO A 61 -5.52 -2.72 -10.27
N ILE A 62 -5.02 -1.86 -9.39
CA ILE A 62 -3.93 -2.17 -8.45
C ILE A 62 -4.58 -2.52 -7.12
N TYR A 63 -4.20 -3.65 -6.52
CA TYR A 63 -4.71 -4.01 -5.20
C TYR A 63 -4.45 -2.87 -4.19
N PRO A 64 -5.47 -2.32 -3.49
CA PRO A 64 -5.34 -1.05 -2.77
C PRO A 64 -4.25 -1.00 -1.68
N ALA A 65 -3.92 -2.13 -1.05
CA ALA A 65 -2.89 -2.21 -0.01
C ALA A 65 -1.52 -2.70 -0.53
N ALA A 66 -1.36 -2.86 -1.85
CA ALA A 66 -0.11 -3.27 -2.44
C ALA A 66 0.90 -2.11 -2.51
N GLN A 67 2.16 -2.42 -2.25
CA GLN A 67 3.27 -1.47 -2.33
C GLN A 67 4.04 -1.70 -3.62
N PHE A 68 4.26 -0.64 -4.40
CA PHE A 68 5.12 -0.71 -5.57
C PHE A 68 6.57 -1.02 -5.15
N ILE A 69 7.16 -2.06 -5.74
CA ILE A 69 8.52 -2.51 -5.48
C ILE A 69 9.45 -1.98 -6.57
N THR A 70 9.18 -2.33 -7.82
CA THR A 70 10.05 -2.00 -8.95
C THR A 70 9.36 -2.26 -10.30
N SER A 71 10.01 -1.89 -11.39
CA SER A 71 9.62 -2.27 -12.74
C SER A 71 10.82 -2.75 -13.55
N TYR A 72 10.58 -3.66 -14.48
CA TYR A 72 11.61 -4.20 -15.35
C TYR A 72 11.23 -4.00 -16.82
N ASP A 73 12.25 -3.85 -17.67
CA ASP A 73 12.10 -3.88 -19.11
C ASP A 73 12.05 -5.34 -19.57
N ALA A 74 10.96 -5.73 -20.24
CA ALA A 74 10.76 -7.07 -20.79
C ALA A 74 11.27 -7.21 -22.23
N GLY A 75 11.91 -6.18 -22.77
CA GLY A 75 12.29 -6.06 -24.17
C GLY A 75 11.16 -5.50 -25.03
N ARG A 76 11.53 -5.04 -26.24
CA ARG A 76 10.59 -4.54 -27.28
C ARG A 76 9.64 -3.43 -26.79
N GLY A 77 10.10 -2.64 -25.81
CA GLY A 77 9.32 -1.53 -25.25
C GLY A 77 8.17 -1.96 -24.35
N GLN A 78 8.13 -3.24 -23.95
CA GLN A 78 7.22 -3.73 -22.92
C GLN A 78 7.89 -3.68 -21.55
N ARG A 79 7.11 -3.36 -20.52
CA ARG A 79 7.56 -3.34 -19.13
C ARG A 79 6.59 -4.14 -18.28
N TYR A 80 7.07 -4.70 -17.19
CA TYR A 80 6.21 -5.21 -16.12
C TYR A 80 6.55 -4.57 -14.79
N TYR A 81 5.55 -4.52 -13.92
CA TYR A 81 5.58 -3.82 -12.65
C TYR A 81 5.34 -4.81 -11.53
N ILE A 82 6.15 -4.73 -10.48
CA ILE A 82 6.07 -5.62 -9.32
C ILE A 82 5.56 -4.85 -8.12
N PHE A 83 4.59 -5.44 -7.43
CA PHE A 83 4.03 -4.94 -6.19
C PHE A 83 4.08 -6.03 -5.13
N GLY A 84 4.36 -5.65 -3.89
CA GLY A 84 4.28 -6.54 -2.74
C GLY A 84 2.99 -6.30 -1.95
N SER A 85 2.38 -7.35 -1.44
CA SER A 85 1.18 -7.27 -0.60
C SER A 85 1.33 -8.11 0.67
N THR A 86 0.65 -7.69 1.74
CA THR A 86 0.46 -8.50 2.95
C THR A 86 -0.79 -9.38 2.89
N ALA A 87 -1.61 -9.24 1.85
CA ALA A 87 -2.80 -10.07 1.66
C ALA A 87 -2.41 -11.50 1.28
N SER A 88 -3.27 -12.46 1.65
CA SER A 88 -3.07 -13.86 1.29
C SER A 88 -3.19 -14.08 -0.22
N PHE A 89 -2.62 -15.17 -0.73
CA PHE A 89 -2.74 -15.56 -2.13
C PHE A 89 -4.20 -15.70 -2.57
N VAL A 90 -5.02 -16.36 -1.74
CA VAL A 90 -6.45 -16.59 -2.00
C VAL A 90 -7.24 -15.28 -2.06
N ASP A 91 -6.96 -14.33 -1.19
CA ASP A 91 -7.63 -13.03 -1.18
C ASP A 91 -7.30 -12.23 -2.44
N LEU A 92 -6.04 -12.22 -2.88
CA LEU A 92 -5.64 -11.55 -4.10
C LEU A 92 -6.25 -12.22 -5.34
N VAL A 93 -6.26 -13.55 -5.42
CA VAL A 93 -6.92 -14.28 -6.52
C VAL A 93 -8.41 -13.94 -6.55
N THR A 94 -9.08 -13.91 -5.40
CA THR A 94 -10.51 -13.58 -5.31
C THR A 94 -10.79 -12.13 -5.72
N TYR A 95 -9.94 -11.20 -5.29
CA TYR A 95 -10.02 -9.80 -5.70
C TYR A 95 -9.90 -9.66 -7.22
N TYR A 96 -8.84 -10.20 -7.83
CA TYR A 96 -8.61 -10.06 -9.27
C TYR A 96 -9.65 -10.81 -10.10
N ARG A 97 -10.16 -11.95 -9.63
CA ARG A 97 -11.30 -12.63 -10.26
C ARG A 97 -12.52 -11.72 -10.39
N THR A 98 -12.84 -11.02 -9.31
CA THR A 98 -14.00 -10.12 -9.25
C THR A 98 -13.77 -8.87 -10.10
N ALA A 99 -12.59 -8.25 -9.96
CA ALA A 99 -12.28 -6.99 -10.62
C ALA A 99 -12.11 -7.15 -12.14
N LEU A 100 -11.48 -8.23 -12.59
CA LEU A 100 -11.23 -8.52 -14.01
C LEU A 100 -12.38 -9.29 -14.66
N LYS A 101 -13.33 -9.83 -13.87
CA LYS A 101 -14.42 -10.70 -14.35
C LYS A 101 -13.91 -11.93 -15.11
N GLN A 102 -12.77 -12.47 -14.68
CA GLN A 102 -12.12 -13.63 -15.27
C GLN A 102 -11.74 -14.62 -14.17
N LYS A 103 -11.71 -15.92 -14.48
CA LYS A 103 -11.32 -16.93 -13.49
C LYS A 103 -9.81 -17.00 -13.28
N GLY A 104 -9.04 -16.65 -14.31
CA GLY A 104 -7.60 -16.91 -14.40
C GLY A 104 -7.28 -18.40 -14.31
N GLU A 105 -5.99 -18.71 -14.22
CA GLU A 105 -5.48 -20.07 -14.13
C GLU A 105 -4.40 -20.19 -13.05
N LEU A 106 -4.41 -21.29 -12.30
CA LEU A 106 -3.30 -21.65 -11.43
C LEU A 106 -2.26 -22.38 -12.30
N VAL A 107 -1.13 -21.74 -12.57
CA VAL A 107 -0.10 -22.25 -13.49
C VAL A 107 1.01 -23.02 -12.78
N PHE A 108 1.18 -22.80 -11.47
CA PHE A 108 2.10 -23.54 -10.61
C PHE A 108 1.49 -23.75 -9.23
N ASP A 109 1.70 -24.94 -8.65
CA ASP A 109 1.25 -25.25 -7.28
C ASP A 109 2.25 -24.76 -6.21
N VAL A 110 3.56 -24.85 -6.49
CA VAL A 110 4.62 -24.48 -5.54
C VAL A 110 5.79 -23.80 -6.27
N PRO A 111 6.04 -22.48 -6.05
CA PRO A 111 5.14 -21.55 -5.38
C PRO A 111 3.81 -21.40 -6.13
N ALA A 112 2.71 -21.30 -5.39
CA ALA A 112 1.40 -21.07 -5.99
C ALA A 112 1.43 -19.82 -6.87
N THR A 113 1.13 -19.98 -8.16
CA THR A 113 1.14 -18.89 -9.13
C THR A 113 -0.17 -18.87 -9.89
N HIS A 114 -0.91 -17.76 -9.81
CA HIS A 114 -2.16 -17.57 -10.54
C HIS A 114 -2.01 -16.47 -11.58
N GLU A 115 -2.47 -16.72 -12.81
CA GLU A 115 -2.36 -15.80 -13.93
C GLU A 115 -3.73 -15.40 -14.46
N PHE A 116 -3.86 -14.12 -14.81
CA PHE A 116 -5.02 -13.53 -15.46
C PHE A 116 -4.56 -12.83 -16.74
N ASP A 117 -4.86 -13.43 -17.89
CA ASP A 117 -4.60 -12.82 -19.19
C ASP A 117 -5.78 -11.93 -19.60
N VAL A 118 -5.54 -10.62 -19.63
CA VAL A 118 -6.59 -9.60 -19.84
C VAL A 118 -6.58 -9.00 -21.24
N GLY A 119 -5.55 -9.29 -22.03
CA GLY A 119 -5.38 -8.77 -23.39
C GLY A 119 -4.91 -9.83 -24.37
N LYS A 120 -4.87 -9.47 -25.65
CA LYS A 120 -4.33 -10.36 -26.68
C LYS A 120 -2.80 -10.41 -26.58
N PHE A 121 -2.27 -11.63 -26.57
CA PHE A 121 -0.86 -11.87 -26.81
C PHE A 121 -0.47 -11.36 -28.21
N ARG A 122 0.65 -10.65 -28.31
CA ARG A 122 1.18 -10.14 -29.59
C ARG A 122 2.30 -11.05 -30.07
N GLU A 123 1.91 -12.10 -30.81
CA GLU A 123 2.81 -13.16 -31.31
C GLU A 123 3.99 -12.59 -32.12
N GLU A 124 3.75 -11.57 -32.94
CA GLU A 124 4.77 -10.95 -33.80
C GLU A 124 5.90 -10.35 -32.96
N THR A 125 5.54 -9.87 -31.78
CA THR A 125 6.47 -9.28 -30.83
C THR A 125 6.80 -10.22 -29.69
N MET A 126 6.41 -11.51 -29.71
CA MET A 126 6.58 -12.51 -28.63
C MET A 126 6.58 -11.88 -27.22
N ALA A 127 5.68 -10.94 -26.99
CA ALA A 127 5.67 -10.07 -25.83
C ALA A 127 4.77 -10.70 -24.77
N PHE A 128 5.11 -10.59 -23.48
CA PHE A 128 4.28 -11.16 -22.42
C PHE A 128 2.82 -10.75 -22.60
N PRO A 129 1.85 -11.68 -22.44
CA PRO A 129 0.45 -11.30 -22.51
C PRO A 129 0.16 -10.23 -21.45
N PRO A 130 -0.63 -9.18 -21.79
CA PRO A 130 -1.11 -8.24 -20.79
C PRO A 130 -1.91 -8.97 -19.72
N GLY A 131 -1.61 -8.70 -18.46
CA GLY A 131 -2.11 -9.57 -17.41
C GLY A 131 -1.67 -9.22 -16.01
N VAL A 132 -2.24 -9.97 -15.07
CA VAL A 132 -1.89 -9.96 -13.65
C VAL A 132 -1.44 -11.36 -13.26
N THR A 133 -0.22 -11.47 -12.72
CA THR A 133 0.29 -12.71 -12.14
C THR A 133 0.45 -12.52 -10.64
N ILE A 134 -0.15 -13.41 -9.85
CA ILE A 134 -0.03 -13.45 -8.39
C ILE A 134 0.86 -14.61 -8.02
N LYS A 135 1.85 -14.38 -7.16
CA LYS A 135 2.78 -15.42 -6.69
C LYS A 135 2.79 -15.45 -5.17
N ASP A 136 2.66 -16.65 -4.61
CA ASP A 136 2.84 -16.90 -3.19
C ASP A 136 4.32 -17.15 -2.88
N TYR A 137 4.92 -16.31 -2.06
CA TYR A 137 6.31 -16.41 -1.62
C TYR A 137 6.45 -16.91 -0.18
N GLN A 138 5.32 -17.20 0.48
CA GLN A 138 5.31 -17.79 1.80
C GLN A 138 5.48 -19.31 1.70
N SER A 139 6.35 -19.87 2.53
CA SER A 139 6.60 -21.30 2.64
C SER A 139 7.13 -21.63 4.04
N ASP A 140 7.34 -22.92 4.33
CA ASP A 140 7.91 -23.37 5.62
C ASP A 140 9.30 -22.77 5.91
N VAL A 141 10.04 -22.38 4.86
CA VAL A 141 11.40 -21.84 4.96
C VAL A 141 11.50 -20.34 4.63
N SER A 142 10.42 -19.71 4.17
CA SER A 142 10.39 -18.30 3.77
C SER A 142 9.12 -17.60 4.25
N GLN A 143 9.28 -16.49 4.95
CA GLN A 143 8.16 -15.63 5.37
C GLN A 143 7.69 -14.66 4.26
N GLY A 144 8.13 -14.86 3.02
CA GLY A 144 7.80 -14.00 1.88
C GLY A 144 9.00 -13.30 1.25
N TYR A 145 8.71 -12.56 0.18
CA TYR A 145 9.67 -11.77 -0.59
C TYR A 145 10.21 -10.60 0.23
N PRO A 146 11.54 -10.42 0.36
CA PRO A 146 12.11 -9.31 1.12
C PRO A 146 11.68 -7.94 0.58
N ASN A 147 11.33 -7.02 1.46
CA ASN A 147 11.10 -5.63 1.06
C ASN A 147 12.44 -5.01 0.63
N PRO A 148 12.57 -4.51 -0.61
CA PRO A 148 13.84 -3.95 -1.09
C PRO A 148 14.19 -2.63 -0.40
N LYS A 149 13.24 -1.97 0.25
CA LYS A 149 13.48 -0.74 0.99
C LYS A 149 14.16 -1.08 2.33
N PRO A 150 15.39 -0.59 2.61
CA PRO A 150 16.04 -0.83 3.90
C PRO A 150 15.17 -0.34 5.06
N GLY A 151 14.92 -1.21 6.04
CA GLY A 151 14.01 -0.92 7.17
C GLY A 151 12.54 -0.71 6.77
N GLY A 152 12.15 -1.07 5.55
CA GLY A 152 10.79 -0.96 5.05
C GLY A 152 9.80 -1.84 5.82
N GLN A 153 8.55 -1.39 5.88
CA GLN A 153 7.45 -2.15 6.48
C GLN A 153 6.39 -2.50 5.42
N PRO A 154 5.94 -3.76 5.35
CA PRO A 154 6.44 -4.90 6.12
C PRO A 154 7.88 -5.26 5.70
N ALA A 155 8.60 -6.00 6.55
CA ALA A 155 9.95 -6.47 6.22
C ALA A 155 9.93 -7.48 5.04
N ARG A 156 8.83 -8.21 4.88
CA ARG A 156 8.60 -9.18 3.80
C ARG A 156 7.16 -9.12 3.32
N PHE A 157 6.96 -9.40 2.05
CA PHE A 157 5.64 -9.54 1.43
C PHE A 157 5.36 -11.02 1.19
N PRO A 158 4.33 -11.62 1.83
CA PRO A 158 3.95 -13.01 1.57
C PRO A 158 3.59 -13.23 0.10
N THR A 159 2.98 -12.23 -0.56
CA THR A 159 2.57 -12.33 -1.96
C THR A 159 3.14 -11.19 -2.80
N LEU A 160 3.45 -11.50 -4.06
CA LEU A 160 3.73 -10.49 -5.08
C LEU A 160 2.64 -10.49 -6.15
N ILE A 161 2.43 -9.30 -6.71
CA ILE A 161 1.59 -9.04 -7.87
C ILE A 161 2.52 -8.51 -8.97
N GLN A 162 2.57 -9.21 -10.10
CA GLN A 162 3.20 -8.74 -11.32
C GLN A 162 2.11 -8.27 -12.27
N ILE A 163 2.28 -7.07 -12.83
CA ILE A 163 1.35 -6.49 -13.79
C ILE A 163 2.09 -6.19 -15.09
N VAL A 164 1.58 -6.77 -16.18
CA VAL A 164 1.95 -6.41 -17.55
C VAL A 164 0.84 -5.48 -18.09
N PRO A 165 1.15 -4.22 -18.46
CA PRO A 165 0.14 -3.27 -18.87
C PRO A 165 -0.68 -3.70 -20.09
N VAL A 166 -1.95 -3.31 -20.11
CA VAL A 166 -2.90 -3.52 -21.24
C VAL A 166 -2.76 -2.43 -22.30
N THR A 167 -1.68 -1.65 -22.29
CA THR A 167 -1.49 -0.57 -23.24
C THR A 167 -1.43 -1.12 -24.67
N GLU A 168 -2.55 -1.06 -25.39
CA GLU A 168 -2.50 -0.78 -26.82
C GLU A 168 -1.87 0.61 -26.93
N ARG A 169 -0.58 0.65 -27.30
CA ARG A 169 0.03 1.92 -27.66
C ARG A 169 -0.77 2.42 -28.88
N PRO A 170 -1.42 3.60 -28.82
CA PRO A 170 -2.09 4.18 -29.99
C PRO A 170 -1.11 4.40 -31.14
#